data_AF-A0A7S3US64-F1
#
_entry.id   AF-A0A7S3US64-F1
#
_cell.length_a   1.000
_cell.length_b   1.000
_cell.length_c   1.000
_cell.angle_alpha   90.00
_cell.angle_beta   90.00
_cell.angle_gamma   90.00
#
_symmetry.space_group_name_H-M   'P 1'
#
loop_
_entity.id
_entity.type
_entity.pdbx_description
1 polymer ?
#
loop_
_entity_poly.entity_id
_entity_poly.type
_entity_poly.pdbx_seq_one_letter_code
_entity_poly.pdbx_strand_id
1 'polypeptide(L)'
;GDGALSLLRIGSWTLSNLFDGQPRPVFDLGLAMPLLARLLQAEDAEVLSHACWALSHLCDGPAAHIKVVVEAGVCWRLVELLAHRSWRVAKPALRTVGNVVCAEDEADYTAVVIEAGAVPCLRRLVAHSNREIQKEACWTLSNIAAGTAEQIQAVLDSGALGPLVRLATSAATDPEVRSEACWVVLNAASCGSDAQVARLARAGCVPILGELLGEASMVMMALEGLERVLQVGDEAARR
;
A
#
# COMPACT_ATOMS: atom_id res chain seq x y z
N GLY A 1 25.50 -14.04 -21.65
CA GLY A 1 25.86 -13.14 -22.76
C GLY A 1 24.65 -12.35 -23.17
N ASP A 2 24.85 -11.24 -23.88
CA ASP A 2 23.81 -10.23 -24.18
C ASP A 2 22.56 -10.80 -24.86
N GLY A 3 22.72 -11.82 -25.72
CA GLY A 3 21.58 -12.50 -26.35
C GLY A 3 20.65 -13.23 -25.37
N ALA A 4 21.21 -13.84 -24.31
CA ALA A 4 20.41 -14.53 -23.30
C ALA A 4 19.62 -13.54 -22.42
N LEU A 5 20.22 -12.39 -22.11
CA LEU A 5 19.54 -11.33 -21.36
C LEU A 5 18.41 -10.69 -22.19
N SER A 6 18.65 -10.46 -23.49
CA SER A 6 17.63 -9.96 -24.41
C SER A 6 16.43 -10.91 -24.50
N LEU A 7 16.68 -12.22 -24.64
CA LEU A 7 15.61 -13.22 -24.62
C LEU A 7 14.85 -13.23 -23.29
N LEU A 8 15.55 -13.07 -22.16
CA LEU A 8 14.92 -13.01 -20.84
C LEU A 8 14.03 -11.77 -20.68
N ARG A 9 14.47 -10.60 -21.18
CA ARG A 9 13.66 -9.37 -21.18
C ARG A 9 12.41 -9.53 -22.03
N ILE A 10 12.52 -10.10 -23.23
CA ILE A 10 11.37 -10.35 -24.10
C ILE A 10 10.42 -11.36 -23.45
N GLY A 11 10.93 -12.48 -22.94
CA GLY A 11 10.12 -13.51 -22.30
C GLY A 11 9.37 -13.01 -21.07
N SER A 12 10.04 -12.25 -20.19
CA SER A 12 9.42 -11.64 -19.02
C SER A 12 8.37 -10.58 -19.40
N TRP A 13 8.64 -9.77 -20.42
CA TRP A 13 7.69 -8.80 -20.95
C TRP A 13 6.44 -9.48 -21.51
N THR A 14 6.61 -10.53 -22.33
CA THR A 14 5.49 -11.32 -22.85
C THR A 14 4.65 -11.91 -21.73
N LEU A 15 5.29 -12.48 -20.70
CA LEU A 15 4.60 -13.03 -19.53
C LEU A 15 3.79 -11.95 -18.79
N SER A 16 4.32 -10.75 -18.63
CA SER A 16 3.59 -9.64 -18.00
C SER A 16 2.33 -9.26 -18.78
N ASN A 17 2.44 -9.10 -20.09
CA ASN A 17 1.29 -8.73 -20.94
C ASN A 17 0.20 -9.81 -20.97
N LEU A 18 0.61 -11.06 -20.85
CA LEU A 18 -0.31 -12.19 -20.77
C LEU A 18 -1.22 -12.09 -19.53
N PHE A 19 -0.73 -11.57 -18.40
CA PHE A 19 -1.54 -11.35 -17.19
C PHE A 19 -2.39 -10.07 -17.23
N ASP A 20 -2.01 -9.08 -18.04
CA ASP A 20 -2.75 -7.83 -18.22
C ASP A 20 -3.92 -7.94 -19.22
N GLY A 21 -3.79 -8.82 -20.23
CA GLY A 21 -4.72 -8.94 -21.34
C GLY A 21 -6.17 -9.22 -20.93
N GLN A 22 -7.13 -8.64 -21.67
CA GLN A 22 -8.56 -8.83 -21.46
C GLN A 22 -9.22 -9.39 -22.73
N PRO A 23 -9.93 -10.53 -22.67
CA PRO A 23 -10.16 -11.37 -21.48
C PRO A 23 -8.87 -12.06 -21.01
N ARG A 24 -8.71 -12.19 -19.69
CA ARG A 24 -7.51 -12.83 -19.10
C ARG A 24 -7.43 -14.29 -19.55
N PRO A 25 -6.31 -14.72 -20.16
CA PRO A 25 -6.12 -16.12 -20.48
C PRO A 25 -6.12 -16.97 -19.20
N VAL A 26 -6.61 -18.21 -19.30
CA VAL A 26 -6.53 -19.16 -18.19
C VAL A 26 -5.09 -19.63 -18.07
N PHE A 27 -4.45 -19.36 -16.93
CA PHE A 27 -3.09 -19.80 -16.63
C PHE A 27 -3.08 -20.79 -15.47
N ASP A 28 -2.22 -21.79 -15.59
CA ASP A 28 -1.83 -22.59 -14.44
C ASP A 28 -0.85 -21.77 -13.58
N LEU A 29 -1.38 -21.18 -12.51
CA LEU A 29 -0.58 -20.39 -11.58
C LEU A 29 0.48 -21.24 -10.85
N GLY A 30 0.28 -22.56 -10.76
CA GLY A 30 1.28 -23.49 -10.23
C GLY A 30 2.54 -23.56 -11.10
N LEU A 31 2.41 -23.31 -12.40
CA LEU A 31 3.55 -23.21 -13.32
C LEU A 31 4.13 -21.79 -13.39
N ALA A 32 3.27 -20.77 -13.37
CA ALA A 32 3.70 -19.38 -13.51
C ALA A 32 4.43 -18.85 -12.27
N MET A 33 3.97 -19.17 -11.06
CA MET A 33 4.52 -18.61 -9.83
C MET A 33 5.98 -18.98 -9.57
N PRO A 34 6.43 -20.23 -9.73
CA PRO A 34 7.84 -20.56 -9.60
C PRO A 34 8.73 -19.78 -10.58
N LEU A 35 8.24 -19.49 -11.79
CA LEU A 35 8.95 -18.68 -12.76
C LEU A 35 9.01 -17.22 -12.31
N LEU A 36 7.90 -16.61 -11.90
CA LEU A 36 7.86 -15.22 -11.41
C LEU A 36 8.74 -15.03 -10.17
N ALA A 37 8.71 -15.97 -9.23
CA ALA A 37 9.58 -15.97 -8.05
C ALA A 37 11.06 -15.97 -8.44
N ARG A 38 11.45 -16.74 -9.47
CA ARG A 38 12.82 -16.72 -10.01
C ARG A 38 13.16 -15.40 -10.71
N LEU A 39 12.24 -14.82 -11.48
CA LEU A 39 12.46 -13.54 -12.17
C LEU A 39 12.63 -12.38 -11.18
N LEU A 40 11.96 -12.42 -10.02
CA LEU A 40 12.17 -11.45 -8.93
C LEU A 40 13.57 -11.47 -8.31
N GLN A 41 14.34 -12.54 -8.54
CA GLN A 41 15.74 -12.65 -8.09
C GLN A 41 16.74 -12.16 -9.16
N ALA A 42 16.27 -11.68 -10.31
CA ALA A 42 17.15 -11.13 -11.35
C ALA A 42 17.81 -9.82 -10.89
N GLU A 43 18.99 -9.53 -11.45
CA GLU A 43 19.69 -8.25 -11.25
C GLU A 43 19.22 -7.17 -12.25
N ASP A 44 18.66 -7.60 -13.39
CA ASP A 44 18.27 -6.72 -14.47
C ASP A 44 16.97 -5.97 -14.14
N ALA A 45 17.03 -4.64 -14.22
CA ALA A 45 15.92 -3.78 -13.83
C ALA A 45 14.70 -3.91 -14.76
N GLU A 46 14.88 -4.25 -16.04
CA GLU A 46 13.75 -4.48 -16.94
C GLU A 46 13.05 -5.79 -16.60
N VAL A 47 13.81 -6.87 -16.38
CA VAL A 47 13.25 -8.16 -15.94
C VAL A 47 12.50 -8.03 -14.61
N LEU A 48 13.10 -7.35 -13.62
CA LEU A 48 12.43 -7.08 -12.34
C LEU A 48 11.14 -6.28 -12.51
N SER A 49 11.18 -5.24 -13.36
CA SER A 49 10.00 -4.43 -13.68
C SER A 49 8.88 -5.28 -14.27
N HIS A 50 9.18 -6.14 -15.25
CA HIS A 50 8.18 -7.03 -15.86
C HIS A 50 7.62 -8.05 -14.87
N ALA A 51 8.47 -8.62 -14.01
CA ALA A 51 8.03 -9.57 -12.98
C ALA A 51 7.09 -8.90 -11.96
N CYS A 52 7.40 -7.67 -11.53
CA CYS A 52 6.54 -6.91 -10.63
C CYS A 52 5.21 -6.52 -11.29
N TRP A 53 5.22 -6.13 -12.58
CA TRP A 53 3.97 -5.84 -13.29
C TRP A 53 3.10 -7.09 -13.43
N ALA A 54 3.68 -8.23 -13.82
CA ALA A 54 2.97 -9.51 -13.85
C ALA A 54 2.26 -9.84 -12.52
N LEU A 55 2.96 -9.69 -11.39
CA LEU A 55 2.39 -9.91 -10.06
C LEU A 55 1.32 -8.87 -9.69
N SER A 56 1.53 -7.61 -10.07
CA SER A 56 0.54 -6.55 -9.91
C SER A 56 -0.77 -6.90 -10.61
N HIS A 57 -0.72 -7.33 -11.88
CA HIS A 57 -1.91 -7.73 -12.65
C HIS A 57 -2.59 -8.97 -12.05
N LEU A 58 -1.81 -9.93 -11.54
CA LEU A 58 -2.35 -11.08 -10.82
C LEU A 58 -3.11 -10.66 -9.56
N CYS A 59 -2.53 -9.76 -8.76
CA CYS A 59 -3.14 -9.28 -7.52
C CYS A 59 -4.31 -8.31 -7.75
N ASP A 60 -4.41 -7.70 -8.92
CA ASP A 60 -5.58 -6.95 -9.38
C ASP A 60 -6.67 -7.89 -9.95
N GLY A 61 -6.65 -9.16 -9.57
CA GLY A 61 -7.56 -10.21 -10.04
C GLY A 61 -8.42 -10.79 -8.92
N PRO A 62 -8.97 -11.99 -9.12
CA PRO A 62 -9.68 -12.72 -8.07
C PRO A 62 -8.83 -12.92 -6.81
N ALA A 63 -9.44 -12.92 -5.62
CA ALA A 63 -8.74 -13.13 -4.34
C ALA A 63 -7.86 -14.39 -4.31
N ALA A 64 -8.28 -15.46 -5.01
CA ALA A 64 -7.48 -16.68 -5.15
C ALA A 64 -6.09 -16.45 -5.78
N HIS A 65 -5.93 -15.44 -6.64
CA HIS A 65 -4.62 -15.09 -7.20
C HIS A 65 -3.72 -14.45 -6.15
N ILE A 66 -4.27 -13.56 -5.32
CA ILE A 66 -3.54 -12.91 -4.22
C ILE A 66 -3.02 -13.98 -3.26
N LYS A 67 -3.88 -14.94 -2.88
CA LYS A 67 -3.50 -16.10 -2.06
C LYS A 67 -2.27 -16.82 -2.62
N VAL A 68 -2.30 -17.15 -3.91
CA VAL A 68 -1.21 -17.87 -4.59
C VAL A 68 0.08 -17.04 -4.63
N VAL A 69 -0.01 -15.71 -4.79
CA VAL A 69 1.15 -14.80 -4.73
C VAL A 69 1.75 -14.77 -3.32
N VAL A 70 0.92 -14.67 -2.28
CA VAL A 70 1.37 -14.65 -0.89
C VAL A 70 2.01 -15.99 -0.49
N GLU A 71 1.36 -17.11 -0.82
CA GLU A 71 1.84 -18.47 -0.52
C GLU A 71 3.14 -18.83 -1.25
N ALA A 72 3.42 -18.18 -2.40
CA ALA A 72 4.70 -18.31 -3.09
C ALA A 72 5.88 -17.65 -2.33
N GLY A 73 5.62 -16.92 -1.23
CA GLY A 73 6.64 -16.34 -0.37
C GLY A 73 7.42 -15.20 -1.01
N VAL A 74 6.82 -14.48 -1.97
CA VAL A 74 7.50 -13.39 -2.71
C VAL A 74 7.36 -12.01 -2.04
N CYS A 75 6.53 -11.88 -1.00
CA CYS A 75 6.25 -10.61 -0.31
C CYS A 75 7.51 -9.92 0.22
N TRP A 76 8.43 -10.65 0.86
CA TRP A 76 9.70 -10.07 1.35
C TRP A 76 10.50 -9.41 0.22
N ARG A 77 10.56 -10.06 -0.95
CA ARG A 77 11.31 -9.57 -2.09
C ARG A 77 10.61 -8.37 -2.73
N LEU A 78 9.29 -8.39 -2.83
CA LEU A 78 8.49 -7.24 -3.28
C LEU A 78 8.72 -6.03 -2.39
N VAL A 79 8.73 -6.22 -1.06
CA VAL A 79 9.02 -5.17 -0.08
C VAL A 79 10.45 -4.64 -0.24
N GLU A 80 11.45 -5.51 -0.42
CA GLU A 80 12.82 -5.08 -0.70
C GLU A 80 12.90 -4.21 -1.96
N LEU A 81 12.18 -4.59 -3.02
CA LEU A 81 12.15 -3.86 -4.29
C LEU A 81 11.47 -2.48 -4.20
N LEU A 82 10.71 -2.19 -3.14
CA LEU A 82 10.25 -0.82 -2.83
C LEU A 82 11.43 0.16 -2.60
N ALA A 83 12.60 -0.36 -2.26
CA ALA A 83 13.83 0.40 -2.10
C ALA A 83 14.69 0.48 -3.36
N HIS A 84 14.25 -0.10 -4.47
CA HIS A 84 15.05 -0.17 -5.68
C HIS A 84 15.30 1.23 -6.28
N ARG A 85 16.53 1.48 -6.73
CA ARG A 85 16.97 2.78 -7.30
C ARG A 85 16.16 3.23 -8.52
N SER A 86 15.64 2.26 -9.28
CA SER A 86 14.80 2.53 -10.44
C SER A 86 13.34 2.55 -10.02
N TRP A 87 12.71 3.71 -10.14
CA TRP A 87 11.27 3.87 -9.91
C TRP A 87 10.43 2.96 -10.82
N ARG A 88 10.96 2.55 -11.99
CA ARG A 88 10.30 1.60 -12.90
C ARG A 88 10.14 0.21 -12.28
N VAL A 89 10.97 -0.14 -11.30
CA VAL A 89 10.86 -1.38 -10.51
C VAL A 89 10.05 -1.12 -9.23
N ALA A 90 10.35 -0.04 -8.51
CA ALA A 90 9.68 0.27 -7.25
C ALA A 90 8.18 0.52 -7.43
N LYS A 91 7.74 1.15 -8.53
CA LYS A 91 6.33 1.43 -8.81
C LYS A 91 5.47 0.17 -8.93
N PRO A 92 5.76 -0.80 -9.83
CA PRO A 92 4.96 -2.03 -9.91
C PRO A 92 5.09 -2.92 -8.66
N ALA A 93 6.23 -2.88 -7.97
CA ALA A 93 6.36 -3.56 -6.67
C ALA A 93 5.40 -2.94 -5.64
N LEU A 94 5.34 -1.61 -5.58
CA LEU A 94 4.40 -0.87 -4.74
C LEU A 94 2.95 -1.20 -5.09
N ARG A 95 2.59 -1.27 -6.38
CA ARG A 95 1.24 -1.66 -6.81
C ARG A 95 0.88 -3.05 -6.32
N THR A 96 1.81 -3.99 -6.45
CA THR A 96 1.59 -5.37 -6.01
C THR A 96 1.37 -5.42 -4.50
N VAL A 97 2.23 -4.75 -3.72
CA VAL A 97 2.09 -4.66 -2.25
C VAL A 97 0.74 -4.02 -1.87
N GLY A 98 0.36 -2.94 -2.54
CA GLY A 98 -0.92 -2.26 -2.32
C GLY A 98 -2.14 -3.14 -2.62
N ASN A 99 -2.10 -3.91 -3.71
CA ASN A 99 -3.17 -4.86 -4.05
C ASN A 99 -3.26 -6.00 -3.03
N VAL A 100 -2.13 -6.48 -2.49
CA VAL A 100 -2.12 -7.53 -1.45
C VAL A 100 -2.79 -7.04 -0.16
N VAL A 101 -2.51 -5.81 0.29
CA VAL A 101 -3.11 -5.26 1.53
C VAL A 101 -4.56 -4.77 1.35
N CYS A 102 -5.03 -4.64 0.10
CA CYS A 102 -6.41 -4.29 -0.23
C CYS A 102 -7.32 -5.54 -0.31
N ALA A 103 -6.76 -6.75 -0.18
CA ALA A 103 -7.51 -7.97 -0.37
C ALA A 103 -8.58 -8.17 0.71
N GLU A 104 -9.83 -8.33 0.29
CA GLU A 104 -10.94 -8.76 1.14
C GLU A 104 -10.95 -10.30 1.23
N ASP A 105 -10.09 -10.87 2.08
CA ASP A 105 -9.95 -12.31 2.30
C ASP A 105 -10.04 -12.61 3.81
N GLU A 106 -10.40 -13.85 4.19
CA GLU A 106 -10.35 -14.32 5.57
C GLU A 106 -8.91 -14.36 6.11
N ALA A 107 -7.93 -14.54 5.22
CA ALA A 107 -6.51 -14.54 5.58
C ALA A 107 -5.96 -13.12 5.72
N ASP A 108 -5.21 -12.88 6.81
CA ASP A 108 -4.56 -11.59 7.09
C ASP A 108 -3.28 -11.39 6.26
N TYR A 109 -3.44 -11.13 4.95
CA TYR A 109 -2.32 -10.84 4.06
C TYR A 109 -1.62 -9.51 4.41
N THR A 110 -2.33 -8.59 5.05
CA THR A 110 -1.77 -7.32 5.53
C THR A 110 -0.69 -7.55 6.58
N ALA A 111 -0.91 -8.47 7.53
CA ALA A 111 0.13 -8.87 8.49
C ALA A 111 1.39 -9.41 7.81
N VAL A 112 1.25 -10.26 6.78
CA VAL A 112 2.40 -10.83 6.03
C VAL A 112 3.27 -9.73 5.42
N VAL A 113 2.64 -8.70 4.85
CA VAL A 113 3.33 -7.55 4.25
C VAL A 113 3.99 -6.66 5.31
N ILE A 114 3.35 -6.48 6.47
CA ILE A 114 3.93 -5.74 7.60
C ILE A 114 5.16 -6.48 8.15
N GLU A 115 5.07 -7.79 8.36
CA GLU A 115 6.17 -8.65 8.83
C GLU A 115 7.35 -8.66 7.84
N ALA A 116 7.06 -8.56 6.54
CA ALA A 116 8.06 -8.38 5.50
C ALA A 116 8.78 -7.01 5.53
N GLY A 117 8.35 -6.07 6.39
CA GLY A 117 8.97 -4.77 6.59
C GLY A 117 8.44 -3.66 5.68
N ALA A 118 7.21 -3.77 5.18
CA ALA A 118 6.67 -2.80 4.20
C ALA A 118 6.50 -1.39 4.79
N VAL A 119 6.05 -1.25 6.04
CA VAL A 119 5.65 0.04 6.61
C VAL A 119 6.79 1.06 6.63
N PRO A 120 8.02 0.74 7.09
CA PRO A 120 9.17 1.65 6.98
C PRO A 120 9.50 2.06 5.53
N CYS A 121 9.36 1.15 4.57
CA CYS A 121 9.57 1.44 3.15
C CYS A 121 8.51 2.42 2.63
N LEU A 122 7.23 2.16 2.93
CA LEU A 122 6.11 3.04 2.58
C LEU A 122 6.28 4.44 3.17
N ARG A 123 6.67 4.54 4.45
CA ARG A 123 6.99 5.81 5.12
C ARG A 123 8.01 6.65 4.37
N ARG A 124 8.99 6.02 3.71
CA ARG A 124 9.97 6.72 2.85
C ARG A 124 9.35 7.13 1.52
N LEU A 125 8.51 6.28 0.93
CA LEU A 125 7.84 6.55 -0.35
C LEU A 125 6.78 7.66 -0.26
N VAL A 126 6.15 7.85 0.90
CA VAL A 126 5.30 9.03 1.20
C VAL A 126 6.07 10.35 1.04
N ALA A 127 7.39 10.35 1.12
CA ALA A 127 8.24 11.53 0.89
C ALA A 127 8.92 11.54 -0.50
N HIS A 128 8.50 10.67 -1.42
CA HIS A 128 9.12 10.57 -2.75
C HIS A 128 8.79 11.79 -3.61
N SER A 129 9.73 12.21 -4.46
CA SER A 129 9.55 13.31 -5.41
C SER A 129 8.60 13.01 -6.59
N ASN A 130 8.12 11.77 -6.69
CA ASN A 130 7.27 11.33 -7.79
C ASN A 130 5.86 11.21 -7.25
N ARG A 131 4.97 12.07 -7.74
CA ARG A 131 3.57 12.15 -7.35
C ARG A 131 2.87 10.80 -7.34
N GLU A 132 3.05 9.98 -8.39
CA GLU A 132 2.34 8.69 -8.48
C GLU A 132 2.81 7.71 -7.40
N ILE A 133 4.11 7.67 -7.12
CA ILE A 133 4.66 6.84 -6.03
C ILE A 133 4.14 7.33 -4.68
N GLN A 134 4.09 8.65 -4.49
CA GLN A 134 3.62 9.27 -3.27
C GLN A 134 2.15 8.94 -3.01
N LYS A 135 1.29 9.11 -4.02
CA LYS A 135 -0.13 8.77 -4.00
C LYS A 135 -0.34 7.30 -3.65
N GLU A 136 0.36 6.43 -4.34
CA GLU A 136 0.22 4.98 -4.20
C GLU A 136 0.75 4.45 -2.86
N ALA A 137 1.78 5.10 -2.31
CA ALA A 137 2.26 4.81 -0.96
C ALA A 137 1.26 5.24 0.12
N CYS A 138 0.61 6.41 -0.04
CA CYS A 138 -0.48 6.83 0.84
C CYS A 138 -1.68 5.87 0.74
N TRP A 139 -2.09 5.49 -0.47
CA TRP A 139 -3.16 4.51 -0.69
C TRP A 139 -2.84 3.15 -0.06
N THR A 140 -1.59 2.67 -0.18
CA THR A 140 -1.18 1.42 0.48
C THR A 140 -1.25 1.54 2.01
N LEU A 141 -0.81 2.68 2.57
CA LEU A 141 -0.89 2.92 4.02
C LEU A 141 -2.34 3.09 4.51
N SER A 142 -3.25 3.62 3.69
CA SER A 142 -4.66 3.78 4.09
C SER A 142 -5.35 2.43 4.19
N ASN A 143 -5.04 1.48 3.30
CA ASN A 143 -5.51 0.10 3.40
C ASN A 143 -4.96 -0.60 4.66
N ILE A 144 -3.68 -0.40 4.99
CA ILE A 144 -3.10 -0.93 6.24
C ILE A 144 -3.79 -0.29 7.47
N ALA A 145 -4.06 1.01 7.43
CA ALA A 145 -4.71 1.74 8.52
C ALA A 145 -6.21 1.41 8.67
N ALA A 146 -6.83 0.74 7.70
CA ALA A 146 -8.20 0.25 7.78
C ALA A 146 -8.32 -1.11 8.50
N GLY A 147 -7.18 -1.72 8.83
CA GLY A 147 -7.14 -3.03 9.50
C GLY A 147 -7.16 -2.96 11.02
N THR A 148 -6.45 -3.88 11.68
CA THR A 148 -6.51 -4.01 13.15
C THR A 148 -5.74 -2.91 13.89
N ALA A 149 -5.97 -2.80 15.20
CA ALA A 149 -5.22 -1.89 16.06
C ALA A 149 -3.70 -2.13 15.98
N GLU A 150 -3.25 -3.38 15.85
CA GLU A 150 -1.83 -3.74 15.70
C GLU A 150 -1.26 -3.23 14.37
N GLN A 151 -2.03 -3.33 13.28
CA GLN A 151 -1.63 -2.86 11.95
C GLN A 151 -1.55 -1.32 11.93
N ILE A 152 -2.51 -0.64 12.54
CA ILE A 152 -2.49 0.82 12.75
C ILE A 152 -1.27 1.20 13.61
N GLN A 153 -0.98 0.43 14.66
CA GLN A 153 0.16 0.69 15.53
C GLN A 153 1.48 0.64 14.76
N ALA A 154 1.63 -0.31 13.83
CA ALA A 154 2.81 -0.39 12.96
C ALA A 154 3.01 0.89 12.12
N VAL A 155 1.91 1.44 11.57
CA VAL A 155 1.94 2.74 10.84
C VAL A 155 2.39 3.87 11.76
N LEU A 156 1.82 3.96 12.96
CA LEU A 156 2.14 5.02 13.93
C LEU A 156 3.60 4.93 14.41
N ASP A 157 4.10 3.73 14.66
CA ASP A 157 5.45 3.50 15.18
C ASP A 157 6.54 3.64 14.12
N SER A 158 6.19 3.49 12.84
CA SER A 158 7.11 3.82 11.73
C SER A 158 7.45 5.31 11.64
N GLY A 159 6.69 6.17 12.33
CA GLY A 159 6.81 7.63 12.24
C GLY A 159 6.20 8.21 10.96
N ALA A 160 5.31 7.48 10.29
CA ALA A 160 4.62 7.96 9.08
C ALA A 160 3.67 9.14 9.34
N LEU A 161 3.18 9.29 10.57
CA LEU A 161 2.18 10.29 10.93
C LEU A 161 2.62 11.73 10.62
N GLY A 162 3.86 12.10 10.92
CA GLY A 162 4.38 13.45 10.64
C GLY A 162 4.39 13.79 9.14
N PRO A 163 5.00 12.95 8.27
CA PRO A 163 4.89 13.09 6.82
C PRO A 163 3.44 13.15 6.31
N LEU A 164 2.56 12.26 6.80
CA LEU A 164 1.15 12.22 6.37
C LEU A 164 0.40 13.50 6.71
N VAL A 165 0.54 14.01 7.94
CA VAL A 165 -0.06 15.29 8.36
C VAL A 165 0.42 16.43 7.46
N ARG A 166 1.72 16.49 7.15
CA ARG A 166 2.24 17.53 6.22
C ARG A 166 1.65 17.44 4.83
N LEU A 167 1.44 16.23 4.29
CA LEU A 167 0.81 16.07 2.99
C LEU A 167 -0.66 16.48 3.02
N ALA A 168 -1.38 16.04 4.06
CA ALA A 168 -2.79 16.32 4.26
C ALA A 168 -3.08 17.82 4.40
N THR A 169 -2.24 18.59 5.09
CA THR A 169 -2.54 20.01 5.38
C THR A 169 -1.87 21.01 4.45
N SER A 170 -0.92 20.59 3.61
CA SER A 170 -0.17 21.51 2.76
C SER A 170 -0.94 21.82 1.47
N ALA A 171 -1.21 23.10 1.24
CA ALA A 171 -1.82 23.59 0.00
C ALA A 171 -0.94 23.36 -1.24
N ALA A 172 0.36 23.11 -1.06
CA ALA A 172 1.29 22.77 -2.14
C ALA A 172 1.26 21.29 -2.53
N THR A 173 0.64 20.42 -1.71
CA THR A 173 0.46 19.00 -2.05
C THR A 173 -0.58 18.86 -3.15
N ASP A 174 -0.30 17.96 -4.10
CA ASP A 174 -1.27 17.57 -5.12
C ASP A 174 -2.59 17.08 -4.50
N PRO A 175 -3.76 17.49 -5.02
CA PRO A 175 -5.06 17.15 -4.44
C PRO A 175 -5.31 15.64 -4.28
N GLU A 176 -4.89 14.79 -5.23
CA GLU A 176 -5.07 13.33 -5.09
C GLU A 176 -4.15 12.78 -3.99
N VAL A 177 -2.90 13.22 -3.93
CA VAL A 177 -1.97 12.79 -2.85
C VAL A 177 -2.47 13.24 -1.48
N ARG A 178 -2.99 14.46 -1.40
CA ARG A 178 -3.58 15.01 -0.17
C ARG A 178 -4.76 14.16 0.27
N SER A 179 -5.68 13.84 -0.65
CA SER A 179 -6.84 12.99 -0.38
C SER A 179 -6.42 11.61 0.16
N GLU A 180 -5.46 10.94 -0.47
CA GLU A 180 -4.93 9.66 0.02
C GLU A 180 -4.27 9.77 1.40
N ALA A 181 -3.56 10.88 1.68
CA ALA A 181 -2.98 11.10 3.02
C ALA A 181 -4.07 11.31 4.09
N CYS A 182 -5.16 12.00 3.73
CA CYS A 182 -6.32 12.15 4.61
C CYS A 182 -7.01 10.81 4.88
N TRP A 183 -7.11 9.92 3.89
CA TRP A 183 -7.63 8.56 4.06
C TRP A 183 -6.85 7.75 5.10
N VAL A 184 -5.53 7.87 5.15
CA VAL A 184 -4.74 7.18 6.20
C VAL A 184 -5.15 7.63 7.60
N VAL A 185 -5.32 8.94 7.79
CA VAL A 185 -5.72 9.53 9.07
C VAL A 185 -7.14 9.14 9.44
N LEU A 186 -8.04 9.19 8.47
CA LEU A 186 -9.44 8.82 8.61
C LEU A 186 -9.58 7.36 9.07
N ASN A 187 -8.97 6.42 8.34
CA ASN A 187 -9.04 5.00 8.67
C ASN A 187 -8.43 4.72 10.05
N ALA A 188 -7.27 5.32 10.36
CA ALA A 188 -6.66 5.15 11.67
C ALA A 188 -7.51 5.72 12.82
N ALA A 189 -8.29 6.79 12.58
CA ALA A 189 -9.18 7.37 13.57
C ALA A 189 -10.45 6.52 13.78
N SER A 190 -10.99 5.94 12.71
CA SER A 190 -12.21 5.12 12.75
C SER A 190 -11.94 3.71 13.32
N CYS A 191 -10.83 3.09 12.96
CA CYS A 191 -10.49 1.70 13.31
C CYS A 191 -9.56 1.58 14.53
N GLY A 192 -8.96 2.69 14.98
CA GLY A 192 -7.97 2.71 16.05
C GLY A 192 -8.56 2.52 17.45
N SER A 193 -7.72 2.04 18.37
CA SER A 193 -8.01 2.04 19.82
C SER A 193 -8.03 3.46 20.40
N ASP A 194 -8.63 3.65 21.58
CA ASP A 194 -8.71 4.97 22.26
C ASP A 194 -7.33 5.64 22.38
N ALA A 195 -6.30 4.86 22.71
CA ALA A 195 -4.94 5.39 22.86
C ALA A 195 -4.36 5.88 21.53
N GLN A 196 -4.67 5.19 20.43
CA GLN A 196 -4.23 5.56 19.09
C GLN A 196 -4.98 6.79 18.58
N VAL A 197 -6.30 6.83 18.76
CA VAL A 197 -7.13 8.00 18.45
C VAL A 197 -6.67 9.23 19.24
N ALA A 198 -6.37 9.08 20.53
CA ALA A 198 -5.82 10.16 21.34
C ALA A 198 -4.44 10.63 20.83
N ARG A 199 -3.58 9.70 20.35
CA ARG A 199 -2.29 10.04 19.73
C ARG A 199 -2.48 10.82 18.42
N LEU A 200 -3.44 10.44 17.58
CA LEU A 200 -3.80 11.17 16.36
C LEU A 200 -4.29 12.59 16.69
N ALA A 201 -5.19 12.73 17.66
CA ALA A 201 -5.70 14.03 18.07
C ALA A 201 -4.58 14.96 18.54
N ARG A 202 -3.66 14.47 19.38
CA ARG A 202 -2.48 15.22 19.86
C ARG A 202 -1.49 15.57 18.74
N ALA A 203 -1.46 14.78 17.67
CA ALA A 203 -0.61 15.02 16.51
C ALA A 203 -1.20 16.06 15.52
N GLY A 204 -2.36 16.66 15.83
CA GLY A 204 -2.98 17.66 14.97
C GLY A 204 -3.77 17.06 13.81
N CYS A 205 -4.29 15.83 13.94
CA CYS A 205 -5.08 15.18 12.90
C CYS A 205 -6.55 15.61 12.86
N VAL A 206 -7.06 16.26 13.91
CA VAL A 206 -8.49 16.67 13.97
C VAL A 206 -8.88 17.64 12.84
N PRO A 207 -8.09 18.67 12.49
CA PRO A 207 -8.41 19.54 11.36
C PRO A 207 -8.50 18.79 10.03
N ILE A 208 -7.68 17.75 9.83
CA ILE A 208 -7.69 16.92 8.61
C ILE A 208 -9.06 16.26 8.44
N LEU A 209 -9.60 15.67 9.51
CA LEU A 209 -10.94 15.07 9.48
C LEU A 209 -12.03 16.12 9.21
N GLY A 210 -11.86 17.34 9.73
CA GLY A 210 -12.76 18.46 9.46
C GLY A 210 -12.76 18.91 7.99
N GLU A 211 -11.61 18.91 7.32
CA GLU A 211 -11.51 19.23 5.89
C GLU A 211 -12.30 18.24 5.01
N LEU A 212 -12.30 16.95 5.39
CA LEU A 212 -13.02 15.89 4.66
C LEU A 212 -14.55 16.03 4.71
N LEU A 213 -15.09 16.85 5.62
CA LEU A 213 -16.54 17.15 5.62
C LEU A 213 -16.99 17.89 4.36
N GLY A 214 -16.06 18.55 3.64
CA GLY A 214 -16.32 19.18 2.35
C GLY A 214 -16.40 18.20 1.18
N GLU A 215 -15.94 16.95 1.36
CA GLU A 215 -15.91 15.93 0.31
C GLU A 215 -17.14 15.03 0.45
N ALA A 216 -18.09 15.15 -0.50
CA ALA A 216 -19.38 14.45 -0.42
C ALA A 216 -19.26 12.92 -0.30
N SER A 217 -18.20 12.32 -0.88
CA SER A 217 -17.92 10.89 -0.77
C SER A 217 -17.33 10.46 0.57
N MET A 218 -16.83 11.40 1.38
CA MET A 218 -16.12 11.13 2.64
C MET A 218 -16.81 11.68 3.87
N VAL A 219 -17.86 12.51 3.69
CA VAL A 219 -18.55 13.20 4.80
C VAL A 219 -19.00 12.26 5.92
N MET A 220 -19.54 11.08 5.59
CA MET A 220 -20.02 10.12 6.60
C MET A 220 -18.88 9.57 7.44
N MET A 221 -17.82 9.06 6.79
CA MET A 221 -16.67 8.52 7.51
C MET A 221 -15.94 9.63 8.29
N ALA A 222 -15.82 10.83 7.73
CA ALA A 222 -15.23 11.97 8.41
C ALA A 222 -15.99 12.32 9.69
N LEU A 223 -17.32 12.28 9.66
CA LEU A 223 -18.16 12.45 10.86
C LEU A 223 -17.94 11.33 11.87
N GLU A 224 -17.88 10.07 11.44
CA GLU A 224 -17.60 8.92 12.31
C GLU A 224 -16.22 9.04 12.99
N GLY A 225 -15.19 9.41 12.23
CA GLY A 225 -13.84 9.64 12.76
C GLY A 225 -13.80 10.80 13.76
N LEU A 226 -14.50 11.90 13.47
CA LEU A 226 -14.62 13.04 14.40
C LEU A 226 -15.40 12.67 15.66
N GLU A 227 -16.52 11.96 15.53
CA GLU A 227 -17.29 11.44 16.65
C GLU A 227 -16.40 10.58 17.54
N ARG A 228 -15.58 9.70 16.94
CA ARG A 228 -14.70 8.84 17.70
C ARG A 228 -13.64 9.61 18.48
N VAL A 229 -13.04 10.64 17.87
CA VAL A 229 -12.12 11.55 18.57
C VAL A 229 -12.79 12.25 19.75
N LEU A 230 -14.05 12.71 19.58
CA LEU A 230 -14.80 13.37 20.65
C LEU A 230 -15.12 12.43 21.81
N GLN A 231 -15.55 11.20 21.53
CA GLN A 231 -15.83 10.18 22.55
C GLN A 231 -14.59 9.89 23.39
N VAL A 232 -13.44 9.67 22.75
CA VAL A 232 -12.15 9.42 23.44
C VAL A 232 -11.74 10.63 24.29
N GLY A 233 -11.98 11.85 23.79
CA GLY A 233 -11.71 13.09 24.52
C GLY A 233 -12.55 13.25 25.78
N ASP A 234 -13.85 12.97 25.69
CA ASP A 234 -14.79 13.03 26.83
C ASP A 234 -14.43 12.00 27.90
N GLU A 235 -14.14 10.76 27.50
CA GLU A 235 -13.68 9.72 28.43
C GLU A 235 -12.38 10.08 29.15
N ALA A 236 -11.43 10.71 28.44
CA ALA A 236 -10.18 11.16 29.03
C ALA A 236 -10.39 12.32 30.02
N ALA A 237 -11.35 13.21 29.77
CA ALA A 237 -11.68 14.32 30.67
C ALA A 237 -12.38 13.89 31.96
N ARG A 238 -13.02 12.71 31.96
CA ARG A 238 -13.70 12.13 33.13
C ARG A 238 -12.77 11.35 34.07
N ARG A 239 -11.51 11.11 33.70
CA ARG A 239 -10.49 10.42 34.50
C ARG A 239 -9.63 11.40 35.26
#